data_AF-A0A1F8RTE6-F1
#
_entry.id   AF-A0A1F8RTE6-F1
#
_cell.length_a   1.000
_cell.length_b   1.000
_cell.length_c   1.000
_cell.angle_alpha   90.00
_cell.angle_beta   90.00
_cell.angle_gamma   90.00
#
_symmetry.space_group_name_H-M   'P 1'
#
loop_
_entity.id
_entity.type
_entity.pdbx_description
1 polymer ?
#
loop_
_entity_poly.entity_id
_entity_poly.type
_entity_poly.pdbx_seq_one_letter_code
_entity_poly.pdbx_strand_id
1 'polypeptide(L)'
;MRPNGEELLRGIQNTLATYVLPEIESAHARFELVLVTALLGVVASEWDGAAQRLVDDNGALRELAGRGAAALAGRAEAGGPADELRSLAGEADSSLRLSELSAANGRLRAALARLGALLEGSDAPALRELRVAVIEHLRAEAQGRALSLLGPRADS
;
A
#
# COMPACT_ATOMS: atom_id res chain seq x y z
N MET A 1 -18.79 3.84 -24.71
CA MET A 1 -17.85 3.15 -23.79
C MET A 1 -18.51 2.98 -22.44
N ARG A 2 -18.17 1.93 -21.68
CA ARG A 2 -18.59 1.81 -20.28
C ARG A 2 -17.65 2.68 -19.43
N PRO A 3 -18.16 3.57 -18.57
CA PRO A 3 -17.29 4.43 -17.78
C PRO A 3 -16.44 3.61 -16.81
N ASN A 4 -15.19 4.04 -16.61
CA ASN A 4 -14.28 3.45 -15.64
C ASN A 4 -14.60 3.95 -14.20
N GLY A 5 -13.94 3.39 -13.19
CA GLY A 5 -14.22 3.72 -11.77
C GLY A 5 -13.99 5.19 -11.44
N GLU A 6 -12.94 5.80 -11.99
CA GLU A 6 -12.63 7.22 -11.82
C GLU A 6 -13.70 8.11 -12.45
N GLU A 7 -14.13 7.79 -13.68
CA GLU A 7 -15.18 8.51 -14.40
C GLU A 7 -16.52 8.45 -13.65
N LEU A 8 -16.85 7.29 -13.06
CA LEU A 8 -18.04 7.13 -12.21
C LEU A 8 -17.96 7.98 -10.95
N LEU A 9 -16.83 7.98 -10.24
CA LEU A 9 -16.63 8.78 -9.04
C LEU A 9 -16.70 10.28 -9.34
N ARG A 10 -16.05 10.75 -10.41
CA ARG A 10 -16.13 12.15 -10.87
C ARG A 10 -17.55 12.53 -11.26
N GLY A 11 -18.29 11.64 -11.91
CA GLY A 11 -19.71 11.84 -12.24
C GLY A 11 -20.58 12.00 -10.99
N ILE A 12 -20.34 11.19 -9.95
CA ILE A 12 -21.04 11.31 -8.66
C ILE A 12 -20.69 12.64 -7.99
N GLN A 13 -19.42 13.02 -7.92
CA GLN A 13 -18.99 14.30 -7.33
C GLN A 13 -19.67 15.49 -8.02
N ASN A 14 -19.71 15.50 -9.36
CA ASN A 14 -20.39 16.53 -10.13
C ASN A 14 -21.89 16.56 -9.86
N THR A 15 -22.52 15.39 -9.71
CA THR A 15 -23.95 15.29 -9.39
C THR A 15 -24.24 15.87 -8.00
N LEU A 16 -23.42 15.50 -7.00
CA LEU A 16 -23.56 16.01 -5.64
C LEU A 16 -23.38 17.53 -5.58
N ALA A 17 -22.35 18.07 -6.24
CA ALA A 17 -22.07 19.50 -6.24
C ALA A 17 -23.11 20.33 -7.00
N THR A 18 -23.60 19.82 -8.13
CA THR A 18 -24.48 20.57 -9.04
C THR A 18 -25.94 20.51 -8.59
N TYR A 19 -26.40 19.35 -8.12
CA TYR A 19 -27.83 19.10 -7.89
C TYR A 19 -28.21 18.88 -6.43
N VAL A 20 -27.30 18.36 -5.60
CA VAL A 20 -27.63 18.01 -4.20
C VAL A 20 -27.24 19.13 -3.24
N LEU A 21 -26.02 19.66 -3.36
CA LEU A 21 -25.49 20.69 -2.46
C LEU A 21 -26.37 21.95 -2.38
N PRO A 22 -26.98 22.47 -3.48
CA PRO A 22 -27.86 23.64 -3.41
C PRO A 22 -29.14 23.41 -2.60
N GLU A 23 -29.63 22.16 -2.53
CA GLU A 23 -30.86 21.78 -1.84
C GLU A 23 -30.66 21.57 -0.33
N ILE A 24 -29.40 21.58 0.15
CA ILE A 24 -29.11 21.40 1.58
C ILE A 24 -29.11 22.76 2.28
N GLU A 25 -30.14 22.99 3.09
CA GLU A 25 -30.27 24.22 3.88
C GLU A 25 -29.28 24.27 5.06
N SER A 26 -29.09 23.14 5.76
CA SER A 26 -28.22 23.05 6.94
C SER A 26 -26.75 23.28 6.58
N ALA A 27 -26.10 24.24 7.27
CA ALA A 27 -24.68 24.52 7.09
C ALA A 27 -23.80 23.32 7.49
N HIS A 28 -24.19 22.58 8.52
CA HIS A 28 -23.46 21.38 8.96
C HIS A 28 -23.51 20.28 7.90
N ALA A 29 -24.69 20.00 7.36
CA ALA A 29 -24.84 18.98 6.31
C ALA A 29 -24.12 19.38 5.00
N ARG A 30 -24.07 20.69 4.68
CA ARG A 30 -23.27 21.19 3.54
C ARG A 30 -21.78 20.93 3.76
N PHE A 31 -21.27 21.18 4.96
CA PHE A 31 -19.87 20.89 5.29
C PHE A 31 -19.57 19.40 5.17
N GLU A 32 -20.42 18.54 5.72
CA GLU A 32 -20.26 17.08 5.60
C GLU A 32 -20.28 16.61 4.15
N LEU A 33 -21.19 17.14 3.32
CA LEU A 33 -21.26 16.79 1.90
C LEU A 33 -20.01 17.21 1.13
N VAL A 34 -19.48 18.40 1.43
CA VAL A 34 -18.20 18.86 0.86
C VAL A 34 -17.05 17.95 1.28
N LEU A 35 -16.99 17.54 2.55
CA LEU A 35 -15.98 16.62 3.05
C LEU A 35 -16.07 15.25 2.35
N VAL A 36 -17.26 14.67 2.23
CA VAL A 36 -17.48 13.40 1.51
C VAL A 36 -17.07 13.54 0.04
N THR A 37 -17.45 14.64 -0.61
CA THR A 37 -17.09 14.91 -2.01
C THR A 37 -15.57 15.02 -2.18
N ALA A 38 -14.87 15.65 -1.25
CA ALA A 38 -13.41 15.70 -1.24
C ALA A 38 -12.79 14.30 -1.06
N LEU A 39 -13.30 13.50 -0.13
CA LEU A 39 -12.85 12.11 0.09
C LEU A 39 -13.05 11.22 -1.15
N LEU A 40 -14.16 11.38 -1.87
CA LEU A 40 -14.38 10.68 -3.15
C LEU A 40 -13.32 11.05 -4.20
N GLY A 41 -12.80 12.28 -4.16
CA GLY A 41 -11.73 12.74 -5.04
C GLY A 41 -10.40 12.06 -4.76
N VAL A 42 -10.07 11.90 -3.47
CA VAL A 42 -8.89 11.13 -3.03
C VAL A 42 -9.00 9.68 -3.48
N VAL A 43 -10.16 9.04 -3.30
CA VAL A 43 -10.40 7.66 -3.74
C VAL A 43 -10.25 7.53 -5.26
N ALA A 44 -10.75 8.50 -6.03
CA ALA A 44 -10.64 8.49 -7.49
C ALA A 44 -9.18 8.61 -7.96
N SER A 45 -8.39 9.52 -7.36
CA SER A 45 -6.97 9.69 -7.71
C SER A 45 -6.12 8.49 -7.32
N GLU A 46 -6.50 7.78 -6.25
CA GLU A 46 -5.81 6.55 -5.87
C GLU A 46 -6.09 5.41 -6.85
N TRP A 47 -7.30 5.34 -7.43
CA TRP A 47 -7.72 4.18 -8.23
C TRP A 47 -6.87 3.95 -9.49
N ASP A 48 -6.54 5.02 -10.23
CA ASP A 48 -5.85 4.93 -11.52
C ASP A 48 -4.46 4.27 -11.40
N GLY A 49 -3.67 4.69 -10.40
CA GLY A 49 -2.33 4.14 -10.16
C GLY A 49 -2.26 3.00 -9.15
N ALA A 50 -3.38 2.57 -8.54
CA ALA A 50 -3.36 1.63 -7.42
C ALA A 50 -2.75 0.27 -7.79
N ALA A 51 -3.06 -0.25 -8.98
CA ALA A 51 -2.57 -1.55 -9.40
C ALA A 51 -1.06 -1.51 -9.65
N GLN A 52 -0.58 -0.49 -10.37
CA GLN A 52 0.85 -0.33 -10.65
C GLN A 52 1.65 -0.18 -9.36
N ARG A 53 1.20 0.68 -8.43
CA ARG A 53 1.87 0.84 -7.12
C ARG A 53 1.96 -0.47 -6.34
N LEU A 54 0.90 -1.27 -6.34
CA LEU A 54 0.92 -2.57 -5.67
C LEU A 54 1.85 -3.57 -6.35
N VAL A 55 1.95 -3.56 -7.68
CA VAL A 55 2.92 -4.40 -8.42
C VAL A 55 4.36 -4.00 -8.05
N ASP A 56 4.64 -2.69 -8.06
CA ASP A 56 5.97 -2.17 -7.73
C ASP A 56 6.35 -2.48 -6.27
N ASP A 57 5.43 -2.27 -5.33
CA ASP A 57 5.62 -2.58 -3.91
C ASP A 57 5.80 -4.08 -3.67
N ASN A 58 4.98 -4.94 -4.31
CA ASN A 58 5.15 -6.39 -4.23
C ASN A 58 6.51 -6.82 -4.78
N GLY A 59 6.98 -6.21 -5.87
CA GLY A 59 8.32 -6.44 -6.42
C GLY A 59 9.43 -6.13 -5.41
N ALA A 60 9.39 -4.93 -4.82
CA ALA A 60 10.37 -4.51 -3.81
C ALA A 60 10.35 -5.41 -2.57
N LEU A 61 9.16 -5.77 -2.06
CA LEU A 61 9.02 -6.67 -0.92
C LEU A 61 9.52 -8.09 -1.22
N ARG A 62 9.34 -8.60 -2.45
CA ARG A 62 9.89 -9.90 -2.86
C ARG A 62 11.41 -9.87 -2.91
N GLU A 63 12.01 -8.78 -3.38
CA GLU A 63 13.47 -8.61 -3.35
C GLU A 63 13.99 -8.64 -1.89
N LEU A 64 13.33 -7.90 -0.99
CA LEU A 64 13.65 -7.92 0.44
C LEU A 64 13.47 -9.32 1.06
N ALA A 65 12.42 -10.04 0.66
CA ALA A 65 12.19 -11.42 1.11
C ALA A 65 13.31 -12.36 0.62
N GLY A 66 13.75 -12.22 -0.63
CA GLY A 66 14.86 -13.00 -1.18
C GLY A 66 16.17 -12.74 -0.44
N ARG A 67 16.48 -11.47 -0.14
CA ARG A 67 17.62 -11.08 0.70
C ARG A 67 17.52 -11.66 2.11
N GLY A 68 16.33 -11.65 2.70
CA GLY A 68 16.07 -12.26 4.01
C GLY A 68 16.27 -13.76 4.03
N ALA A 69 15.73 -14.47 3.05
CA ALA A 69 15.93 -15.90 2.89
C ALA A 69 17.41 -16.27 2.74
N ALA A 70 18.17 -15.48 1.97
CA ALA A 70 19.61 -15.67 1.80
C ALA A 70 20.39 -15.38 3.09
N ALA A 71 20.06 -14.29 3.81
CA ALA A 71 20.72 -13.95 5.06
C ALA A 71 20.46 -14.98 6.19
N LEU A 72 19.32 -15.69 6.12
CA LEU A 72 18.99 -16.78 7.04
C LEU A 72 19.56 -18.14 6.61
N ALA A 73 20.08 -18.26 5.38
CA ALA A 73 20.65 -19.52 4.89
C ALA A 73 21.80 -19.99 5.79
N GLY A 74 21.72 -21.25 6.23
CA GLY A 74 22.71 -21.84 7.14
C GLY A 74 22.46 -21.62 8.63
N ARG A 75 21.37 -20.93 9.02
CA ARG A 75 20.93 -20.86 10.42
C ARG A 75 19.92 -21.95 10.73
N ALA A 76 20.27 -22.89 11.60
CA ALA A 76 19.42 -24.03 11.97
C ALA A 76 18.06 -23.61 12.55
N GLU A 77 18.01 -22.47 13.24
CA GLU A 77 16.82 -21.93 13.90
C GLU A 77 15.86 -21.21 12.94
N ALA A 78 16.28 -21.01 11.68
CA ALA A 78 15.58 -20.18 10.71
C ALA A 78 14.86 -20.97 9.60
N GLY A 79 14.82 -22.31 9.66
CA GLY A 79 14.29 -23.15 8.57
C GLY A 79 12.90 -22.72 8.08
N GLY A 80 11.91 -22.67 8.98
CA GLY A 80 10.54 -22.27 8.62
C GLY A 80 10.43 -20.85 8.05
N PRO A 81 10.94 -19.81 8.74
CA PRO A 81 10.93 -18.44 8.23
C PRO A 81 11.73 -18.24 6.92
N ALA A 82 12.88 -18.89 6.77
CA ALA A 82 13.69 -18.79 5.57
C ALA A 82 13.02 -19.43 4.35
N ASP A 83 12.35 -20.57 4.55
CA ASP A 83 11.60 -21.25 3.50
C ASP A 83 10.35 -20.46 3.08
N GLU A 84 9.63 -19.89 4.04
CA GLU A 84 8.50 -18.98 3.77
C GLU A 84 8.94 -17.79 2.92
N LEU A 85 10.02 -17.10 3.32
CA LEU A 85 10.55 -15.96 2.58
C LEU A 85 11.05 -16.35 1.18
N ARG A 86 11.68 -17.52 1.04
CA ARG A 86 12.14 -18.03 -0.26
C ARG A 86 10.97 -18.32 -1.20
N SER A 87 9.90 -18.94 -0.67
CA SER A 87 8.68 -19.19 -1.43
C SER A 87 8.07 -17.87 -1.92
N LEU A 88 7.87 -16.91 -1.02
CA LEU A 88 7.26 -15.62 -1.36
C LEU A 88 8.11 -14.82 -2.35
N ALA A 89 9.44 -14.87 -2.22
CA ALA A 89 10.35 -14.19 -3.15
C ALA A 89 10.30 -14.78 -4.57
N GLY A 90 9.97 -16.07 -4.71
CA GLY A 90 9.82 -16.74 -6.00
C GLY A 90 8.43 -16.63 -6.63
N GLU A 91 7.44 -16.07 -5.92
CA GLU A 91 6.12 -15.80 -6.48
C GLU A 91 6.15 -14.66 -7.51
N ALA A 92 5.22 -14.69 -8.46
CA ALA A 92 4.95 -13.58 -9.36
C ALA A 92 3.47 -13.19 -9.27
N ASP A 93 3.15 -11.92 -9.49
CA ASP A 93 1.76 -11.47 -9.56
C ASP A 93 1.12 -12.03 -10.85
N SER A 94 0.24 -13.03 -10.69
CA SER A 94 -0.42 -13.70 -11.81
C SER A 94 -1.60 -12.90 -12.39
N SER A 95 -1.93 -11.76 -11.79
CA SER A 95 -3.11 -10.96 -12.08
C SER A 95 -2.95 -9.53 -11.57
N LEU A 96 -3.55 -8.58 -12.30
CA LEU A 96 -3.54 -7.15 -11.96
C LEU A 96 -4.75 -6.72 -11.13
N ARG A 97 -5.55 -7.68 -10.63
CA ARG A 97 -6.69 -7.37 -9.77
C ARG A 97 -6.19 -6.82 -8.43
N LEU A 98 -6.66 -5.63 -8.06
CA LEU A 98 -6.30 -4.96 -6.80
C LEU A 98 -6.43 -5.85 -5.57
N SER A 99 -7.49 -6.67 -5.51
CA SER A 99 -7.72 -7.60 -4.40
C SER A 99 -6.64 -8.67 -4.27
N GLU A 100 -6.16 -9.20 -5.40
CA GLU A 100 -5.15 -10.26 -5.43
C GLU A 100 -3.75 -9.67 -5.16
N LEU A 101 -3.45 -8.51 -5.77
CA LEU A 101 -2.24 -7.75 -5.51
C LEU A 101 -2.12 -7.33 -4.04
N SER A 102 -3.20 -6.84 -3.44
CA SER A 102 -3.27 -6.45 -2.02
C SER A 102 -3.12 -7.67 -1.10
N ALA A 103 -3.71 -8.81 -1.45
CA ALA A 103 -3.54 -10.04 -0.69
C ALA A 103 -2.07 -10.54 -0.72
N ALA A 104 -1.41 -10.51 -1.88
CA ALA A 104 0.01 -10.84 -2.00
C ALA A 104 0.88 -9.89 -1.16
N ASN A 105 0.61 -8.60 -1.26
CA ASN A 105 1.26 -7.55 -0.48
C ASN A 105 1.17 -7.80 1.04
N GLY A 106 -0.04 -8.10 1.53
CA GLY A 106 -0.29 -8.39 2.93
C GLY A 106 0.50 -9.60 3.44
N ARG A 107 0.60 -10.67 2.63
CA ARG A 107 1.42 -11.86 2.98
C ARG A 107 2.90 -11.51 3.09
N LEU A 108 3.44 -10.79 2.10
CA LEU A 108 4.84 -10.34 2.09
C LEU A 108 5.17 -9.47 3.30
N ARG A 109 4.33 -8.47 3.60
CA ARG A 109 4.50 -7.59 4.76
C ARG A 109 4.47 -8.36 6.08
N ALA A 110 3.53 -9.30 6.23
CA ALA A 110 3.42 -10.11 7.43
C ALA A 110 4.65 -11.01 7.64
N ALA A 111 5.18 -11.62 6.58
CA ALA A 111 6.39 -12.44 6.64
C ALA A 111 7.63 -11.62 7.01
N LEU A 112 7.80 -10.43 6.40
CA LEU A 112 8.91 -9.53 6.71
C LEU A 112 8.81 -8.92 8.12
N ALA A 113 7.61 -8.66 8.63
CA ALA A 113 7.41 -8.23 10.01
C ALA A 113 7.80 -9.33 11.02
N ARG A 114 7.41 -10.58 10.75
CA ARG A 114 7.84 -11.75 11.56
C ARG A 114 9.36 -11.92 11.53
N LEU A 115 9.97 -11.74 10.36
CA LEU A 115 11.43 -11.73 10.23
C LEU A 115 12.03 -10.64 11.13
N GLY A 116 11.51 -9.41 11.07
CA GLY A 116 11.97 -8.31 11.92
C GLY A 116 12.00 -8.67 13.40
N ALA A 117 10.94 -9.31 13.89
CA ALA A 117 10.84 -9.80 15.28
C ALA A 117 11.85 -10.91 15.60
N LEU A 118 12.07 -11.87 14.69
CA LEU A 118 13.08 -12.93 14.86
C LEU A 118 14.52 -12.41 14.88
N LEU A 119 14.75 -11.27 14.24
CA LEU A 119 16.06 -10.62 14.19
C LEU A 119 16.30 -9.64 15.34
N GLU A 120 15.32 -9.42 16.22
CA GLU A 120 15.50 -8.61 17.43
C GLU A 120 16.52 -9.30 18.36
N GLY A 121 17.71 -8.70 18.47
CA GLY A 121 18.82 -9.23 19.27
C GLY A 121 19.96 -9.88 18.46
N SER A 122 19.88 -9.93 17.13
CA SER A 122 21.01 -10.40 16.32
C SER A 122 22.06 -9.30 16.08
N ASP A 123 23.31 -9.61 16.40
CA ASP A 123 24.46 -8.73 16.13
C ASP A 123 25.11 -8.92 14.76
N ALA A 124 24.55 -9.80 13.92
CA ALA A 124 25.08 -10.03 12.58
C ALA A 124 24.85 -8.79 11.69
N PRO A 125 25.91 -8.20 11.10
CA PRO A 125 25.80 -6.99 10.27
C PRO A 125 24.76 -7.09 9.15
N ALA A 126 24.75 -8.22 8.42
CA ALA A 126 23.80 -8.45 7.32
C ALA A 126 22.33 -8.46 7.78
N LEU A 127 22.05 -8.93 9.00
CA LEU A 127 20.68 -8.95 9.55
C LEU A 127 20.24 -7.57 10.03
N ARG A 128 21.18 -6.77 10.57
CA ARG A 128 20.91 -5.37 10.92
C ARG A 128 20.62 -4.53 9.68
N GLU A 129 21.42 -4.67 8.63
CA GLU A 129 21.21 -3.97 7.36
C GLU A 129 19.86 -4.33 6.73
N LEU A 130 19.50 -5.61 6.74
CA LEU A 130 18.21 -6.06 6.24
C LEU A 130 17.05 -5.46 7.05
N ARG A 131 17.15 -5.47 8.38
CA ARG A 131 16.13 -4.87 9.25
C ARG A 131 15.95 -3.38 8.96
N VAL A 132 17.05 -2.64 8.78
CA VAL A 132 16.98 -1.23 8.39
C VAL A 132 16.28 -1.07 7.04
N ALA A 133 16.64 -1.86 6.03
CA ALA A 133 16.01 -1.79 4.71
C ALA A 133 14.49 -2.06 4.76
N VAL A 134 14.06 -3.05 5.54
CA VAL A 134 12.63 -3.34 5.74
C VAL A 134 11.90 -2.18 6.42
N ILE A 135 12.49 -1.60 7.47
CA ILE A 135 11.88 -0.46 8.20
C ILE A 135 11.78 0.77 7.29
N GLU A 136 12.83 1.10 6.55
CA GLU A 136 12.84 2.24 5.63
C GLU A 136 11.81 2.07 4.52
N HIS A 137 11.68 0.86 3.95
CA HIS A 137 10.64 0.57 2.96
C HIS A 137 9.23 0.78 3.52
N LEU A 138 8.94 0.21 4.70
CA LEU A 138 7.63 0.35 5.34
C LEU A 138 7.34 1.82 5.73
N ARG A 139 8.36 2.57 6.13
CA ARG A 139 8.25 4.01 6.44
C ARG A 139 7.94 4.82 5.19
N ALA A 140 8.67 4.61 4.09
CA ALA A 140 8.46 5.31 2.83
C ALA A 140 7.02 5.10 2.31
N GLU A 141 6.52 3.87 2.38
CA GLU A 141 5.14 3.51 2.04
C GLU A 141 4.10 4.19 2.95
N ALA A 142 4.36 4.25 4.26
CA ALA A 142 3.47 4.94 5.20
C ALA A 142 3.43 6.45 4.95
N GLN A 143 4.57 7.06 4.63
CA GLN A 143 4.67 8.48 4.28
C GLN A 143 3.97 8.78 2.94
N GLY A 144 4.14 7.93 1.92
CA GLY A 144 3.45 8.07 0.64
C GLY A 144 1.93 8.06 0.79
N ARG A 145 1.39 7.16 1.62
CA ARG A 145 -0.05 7.12 1.93
C ARG A 145 -0.53 8.33 2.72
N ALA A 146 0.24 8.78 3.72
CA ALA A 146 -0.09 9.98 4.48
C ALA A 146 -0.12 11.24 3.59
N LEU A 147 0.79 11.36 2.63
CA LEU A 147 0.82 12.45 1.66
C LEU A 147 -0.34 12.38 0.66
N SER A 148 -0.73 11.17 0.22
CA SER A 148 -1.92 10.95 -0.64
C SER A 148 -3.20 11.45 0.03
N LEU A 149 -3.36 11.19 1.33
CA LEU A 149 -4.51 11.62 2.12
C LEU A 149 -4.57 13.15 2.35
N LEU A 150 -3.44 13.85 2.27
CA LEU A 150 -3.37 15.30 2.48
C LEU A 150 -3.61 16.11 1.20
N GLY A 151 -3.81 15.45 0.05
CA GLY A 151 -4.03 16.09 -1.25
C GLY A 151 -2.81 16.86 -1.77
N PRO A 152 -2.78 17.21 -3.07
CA PRO A 152 -1.78 18.13 -3.58
C PRO A 152 -1.90 19.46 -2.82
N ARG A 153 -0.80 19.93 -2.23
CA ARG A 153 -0.74 21.30 -1.72
C ARG A 153 -1.05 22.22 -2.90
N ALA A 154 -2.06 23.05 -2.77
CA ALA A 154 -2.28 24.16 -3.68
C ALA A 154 -1.02 25.04 -3.59
N ASP A 155 -0.12 24.88 -4.56
CA ASP A 155 0.98 25.80 -4.75
C ASP A 155 0.38 27.18 -5.07
N SER A 156 0.91 28.18 -4.35
CA SER A 156 0.43 29.56 -4.27
C SER A 156 0.85 30.39 -5.46
#